data_AF-A0A9W8U8W7-F1
#
_entry.id   AF-A0A9W8U8W7-F1
#
_cell.length_a   1.000
_cell.length_b   1.000
_cell.length_c   1.000
_cell.angle_alpha   90.00
_cell.angle_beta   90.00
_cell.angle_gamma   90.00
#
_symmetry.space_group_name_H-M   'P 1'
#
loop_
_entity.id
_entity.type
_entity.pdbx_description
1 polymer ?
#
loop_
_entity_poly.entity_id
_entity_poly.type
_entity_poly.pdbx_seq_one_letter_code
_entity_poly.pdbx_strand_id
1 'polypeptide(L)'
;MAAVVDGVPVAIPPPDGYKVNFENPQRNSVTEAYWLYGVGNFLSLAFILQRVYVKGFLQRKFRIEDGDFIRGVMGTHGWEMPITKFALFARALYLLPILYNPVQCGAKLALLLVYRRLAPLKWFQILIWITGFVVVGSSVAITFVTIFPCRPVRAGWDITITDAKCIDRPAVYQATAILGAITDAMVLAIPIPVVVPLKISWRQKVGLLCFFCIGGV
;
A
#
# COMPACT_ATOMS: atom_id res chain seq x y z
N MET A 1 -12.25 12.25 -34.40
CA MET A 1 -13.39 12.02 -35.31
C MET A 1 -14.31 11.05 -34.57
N ALA A 2 -15.50 11.48 -34.17
CA ALA A 2 -16.44 10.61 -33.45
C ALA A 2 -16.88 9.47 -34.38
N ALA A 3 -16.86 8.23 -33.90
CA ALA A 3 -17.36 7.10 -34.66
C ALA A 3 -18.89 7.11 -34.60
N VAL A 4 -19.58 6.79 -35.69
CA VAL A 4 -21.05 6.70 -35.70
C VAL A 4 -21.41 5.23 -35.75
N VAL A 5 -22.16 4.76 -34.75
CA VAL A 5 -22.65 3.39 -34.67
C VAL A 5 -24.18 3.46 -34.59
N ASP A 6 -24.87 2.82 -35.53
CA ASP A 6 -26.34 2.83 -35.67
C ASP A 6 -26.97 4.24 -35.62
N GLY A 7 -26.32 5.22 -36.26
CA GLY A 7 -26.81 6.60 -36.35
C GLY A 7 -26.56 7.47 -35.11
N VAL A 8 -25.94 6.92 -34.06
CA VAL A 8 -25.61 7.64 -32.83
C VAL A 8 -24.10 7.96 -32.81
N PRO A 9 -23.69 9.22 -32.59
CA PRO A 9 -22.29 9.56 -32.44
C PRO A 9 -21.74 9.02 -31.10
N VAL A 10 -20.72 8.18 -31.17
CA VAL A 10 -20.05 7.58 -30.01
C VAL A 10 -18.59 8.03 -29.92
N ALA A 11 -18.10 8.14 -28.69
CA ALA A 11 -16.75 8.61 -28.40
C ALA A 11 -15.66 7.57 -28.76
N ILE A 12 -16.01 6.27 -28.72
CA ILE A 12 -15.08 5.15 -28.95
C ILE A 12 -15.84 4.06 -29.76
N PRO A 13 -15.27 3.50 -30.83
CA PRO A 13 -15.89 2.42 -31.58
C PRO A 13 -15.90 1.09 -30.77
N PRO A 14 -16.92 0.24 -30.95
CA PRO A 14 -16.99 -1.06 -30.27
C PRO A 14 -15.93 -2.03 -30.82
N PRO A 15 -15.45 -2.98 -30.01
CA PRO A 15 -14.55 -4.06 -30.46
C PRO A 15 -15.26 -5.03 -31.42
N ASP A 16 -14.49 -5.70 -32.28
CA ASP A 16 -15.01 -6.60 -33.32
C ASP A 16 -15.88 -7.72 -32.73
N GLY A 17 -17.12 -7.83 -33.23
CA GLY A 17 -18.12 -8.83 -32.79
C GLY A 17 -19.08 -8.37 -31.68
N TYR A 18 -18.92 -7.15 -31.16
CA TYR A 18 -19.83 -6.59 -30.15
C TYR A 18 -21.06 -5.93 -30.77
N LYS A 19 -22.27 -6.45 -30.49
CA LYS A 19 -23.53 -5.83 -30.90
C LYS A 19 -23.89 -4.70 -29.93
N VAL A 20 -23.80 -3.46 -30.41
CA VAL A 20 -24.20 -2.28 -29.63
C VAL A 20 -25.73 -2.24 -29.55
N ASN A 21 -26.26 -2.13 -28.34
CA ASN A 21 -27.68 -1.91 -28.10
C ASN A 21 -27.83 -0.74 -27.12
N PHE A 22 -28.39 0.37 -27.60
CA PHE A 22 -28.57 1.59 -26.81
C PHE A 22 -29.78 1.53 -25.87
N GLU A 23 -30.79 0.71 -26.18
CA GLU A 23 -31.97 0.54 -25.34
C GLU A 23 -31.68 -0.35 -24.13
N ASN A 24 -30.80 -1.34 -24.27
CA ASN A 24 -30.37 -2.22 -23.18
C ASN A 24 -28.86 -2.53 -23.25
N PRO A 25 -27.99 -1.64 -22.73
CA PRO A 25 -26.54 -1.82 -22.83
C PRO A 25 -26.08 -2.99 -21.97
N GLN A 26 -25.28 -3.89 -22.54
CA GLN A 26 -24.63 -4.94 -21.76
C GLN A 26 -23.62 -4.32 -20.80
N ARG A 27 -23.85 -4.48 -19.50
CA ARG A 27 -22.97 -3.98 -18.45
C ARG A 27 -22.20 -5.16 -17.86
N ASN A 28 -20.91 -5.23 -18.16
CA ASN A 28 -20.00 -6.14 -17.46
C ASN A 28 -19.50 -5.46 -16.18
N SER A 29 -19.13 -6.25 -15.16
CA SER A 29 -18.53 -5.79 -13.88
C SER A 29 -19.34 -4.80 -13.02
N VAL A 30 -20.66 -4.75 -13.17
CA VAL A 30 -21.56 -3.91 -12.33
C VAL A 30 -21.48 -4.27 -10.85
N THR A 31 -21.41 -5.56 -10.55
CA THR A 31 -21.32 -6.07 -9.18
C THR A 31 -20.05 -5.59 -8.49
N GLU A 32 -18.91 -5.60 -9.20
CA GLU A 32 -17.62 -5.13 -8.69
C GLU A 32 -17.65 -3.63 -8.40
N ALA A 33 -18.30 -2.84 -9.28
CA ALA A 33 -18.49 -1.41 -9.05
C ALA A 33 -19.33 -1.15 -7.78
N TYR A 34 -20.41 -1.90 -7.54
CA TYR A 34 -21.20 -1.75 -6.32
C TYR A 34 -20.40 -2.08 -5.05
N TRP A 35 -19.55 -3.11 -5.08
CA TRP A 35 -18.66 -3.43 -3.96
C TRP A 35 -17.62 -2.35 -3.70
N LEU A 36 -16.98 -1.83 -4.75
CA LEU A 36 -16.00 -0.75 -4.67
C LEU A 36 -16.61 0.56 -4.13
N TYR A 37 -17.73 1.01 -4.71
CA TYR A 37 -18.34 2.29 -4.35
C TYR A 37 -19.17 2.24 -3.07
N GLY A 38 -19.81 1.10 -2.77
CA GLY A 38 -20.60 0.95 -1.54
C GLY A 38 -19.72 0.62 -0.34
N VAL A 39 -19.14 -0.59 -0.36
CA VAL A 39 -18.45 -1.16 0.80
C VAL A 39 -17.06 -0.56 0.98
N GLY A 40 -16.30 -0.42 -0.12
CA GLY A 40 -14.95 0.16 -0.08
C GLY A 40 -14.96 1.59 0.44
N ASN A 41 -15.89 2.42 -0.03
CA ASN A 41 -16.00 3.81 0.37
C ASN A 41 -16.43 3.96 1.84
N PHE A 42 -17.39 3.15 2.29
CA PHE A 42 -17.85 3.19 3.68
C PHE A 42 -16.76 2.73 4.67
N LEU A 43 -16.04 1.66 4.35
CA LEU A 43 -14.91 1.20 5.16
C LEU A 43 -13.79 2.24 5.21
N SER A 44 -13.45 2.84 4.06
CA SER A 44 -12.45 3.91 3.99
C SER A 44 -12.82 5.11 4.87
N LEU A 45 -14.09 5.53 4.81
CA LEU A 45 -14.59 6.66 5.61
C LEU A 45 -14.55 6.34 7.12
N ALA A 46 -14.91 5.11 7.49
CA ALA A 46 -14.81 4.64 8.88
C ALA A 46 -13.36 4.62 9.40
N PHE A 47 -12.39 4.14 8.61
CA PHE A 47 -10.98 4.15 8.99
C PHE A 47 -10.42 5.57 9.10
N ILE A 48 -10.82 6.49 8.22
CA ILE A 48 -10.44 7.90 8.30
C ILE A 48 -11.01 8.53 9.58
N LEU A 49 -12.28 8.30 9.89
CA LEU A 49 -12.90 8.79 11.13
C LEU A 49 -12.23 8.24 12.38
N GLN A 50 -11.93 6.94 12.41
CA GLN A 50 -11.18 6.31 13.49
C GLN A 50 -9.79 6.95 13.65
N ARG A 51 -9.08 7.19 12.53
CA ARG A 51 -7.75 7.81 12.53
C ARG A 51 -7.79 9.26 13.02
N VAL A 52 -8.80 10.03 12.60
CA VAL A 52 -9.03 11.41 13.06
C VAL A 52 -9.37 11.43 14.56
N TYR A 53 -10.22 10.52 15.03
CA TYR A 53 -10.60 10.42 16.43
C TYR A 53 -9.40 10.06 17.33
N VAL A 54 -8.65 9.02 16.97
CA VAL A 54 -7.47 8.59 17.75
C VAL A 54 -6.41 9.69 17.80
N LYS A 55 -6.12 10.34 16.67
CA LYS A 55 -5.06 11.36 16.63
C LYS A 55 -5.49 12.71 17.20
N GLY A 56 -6.72 13.14 16.93
CA GLY A 56 -7.25 14.43 17.39
C GLY A 56 -7.64 14.41 18.87
N PHE A 57 -8.27 13.32 19.33
CA PHE A 57 -8.84 13.26 20.68
C PHE A 57 -7.94 12.54 21.68
N LEU A 58 -7.40 11.36 21.32
CA LEU A 58 -6.53 10.59 22.23
C LEU A 58 -5.09 11.11 22.26
N GLN A 59 -4.47 11.32 21.09
CA GLN A 59 -3.04 11.64 21.04
C GLN A 59 -2.73 13.14 21.09
N ARG A 60 -3.70 14.01 20.77
CA ARG A 60 -3.58 15.49 20.72
C ARG A 60 -2.30 15.99 20.02
N LYS A 61 -1.77 15.21 19.08
CA LYS A 61 -0.53 15.48 18.35
C LYS A 61 -0.77 15.13 16.89
N PHE A 62 -1.02 16.16 16.09
CA PHE A 62 -0.97 16.03 14.63
C PHE A 62 0.48 15.93 14.18
N ARG A 63 0.78 14.95 13.33
CA ARG A 63 2.13 14.68 12.84
C ARG A 63 2.32 15.40 11.50
N ILE A 64 3.55 15.70 11.10
CA ILE A 64 3.87 16.44 9.85
C ILE A 64 3.23 15.78 8.61
N GLU A 65 3.08 14.45 8.63
CA GLU A 65 2.40 13.62 7.61
C GLU A 65 0.92 14.00 7.37
N ASP A 66 0.24 14.55 8.39
CA ASP A 66 -1.16 14.97 8.29
C ASP A 66 -1.29 16.39 7.66
N GLY A 67 -0.16 17.11 7.47
CA GLY A 67 -0.13 18.45 6.88
C GLY A 67 -0.36 18.49 5.38
N ASP A 68 0.01 17.44 4.64
CA ASP A 68 -0.22 17.36 3.18
C ASP A 68 -1.69 17.09 2.84
N PHE A 69 -2.41 16.38 3.72
CA PHE A 69 -3.86 16.24 3.66
C PHE A 69 -4.55 17.59 3.84
N ILE A 70 -4.13 18.36 4.86
CA ILE A 70 -4.68 19.70 5.16
C ILE A 70 -4.38 20.71 4.04
N ARG A 71 -3.29 20.55 3.29
CA ARG A 71 -2.93 21.42 2.14
C ARG A 71 -3.64 21.08 0.83
N GLY A 72 -4.53 20.07 0.84
CA GLY A 72 -5.33 19.64 -0.32
C GLY A 72 -4.51 18.88 -1.37
N VAL A 73 -3.41 18.24 -0.95
CA VAL A 73 -2.50 17.53 -1.86
C VAL A 73 -2.95 16.08 -2.10
N MET A 74 -3.65 15.47 -1.14
CA MET A 74 -4.26 14.13 -1.28
C MET A 74 -5.77 14.25 -1.52
N GLY A 75 -6.30 13.56 -2.54
CA GLY A 75 -7.74 13.45 -2.81
C GLY A 75 -8.31 14.45 -3.81
N THR A 76 -7.49 15.33 -4.39
CA THR A 76 -7.87 16.18 -5.54
C THR A 76 -7.50 15.48 -6.85
N HIS A 77 -8.32 15.64 -7.89
CA HIS A 77 -8.01 15.06 -9.19
C HIS A 77 -6.73 15.68 -9.76
N GLY A 78 -5.85 14.85 -10.34
CA GLY A 78 -4.54 15.31 -10.81
C GLY A 78 -4.60 16.42 -11.86
N TRP A 79 -5.69 16.53 -12.62
CA TRP A 79 -5.93 17.58 -13.61
C TRP A 79 -6.44 18.90 -13.00
N GLU A 80 -6.86 18.91 -11.74
CA GLU A 80 -7.30 20.11 -11.00
C GLU A 80 -6.18 20.71 -10.13
N MET A 81 -5.00 20.08 -10.10
CA MET A 81 -3.90 20.48 -9.23
C MET A 81 -2.96 21.50 -9.92
N PRO A 82 -2.67 22.65 -9.28
CA PRO A 82 -1.66 23.58 -9.80
C PRO A 82 -0.26 22.96 -9.77
N ILE A 83 0.54 23.24 -10.81
CA ILE A 83 1.87 22.64 -11.07
C ILE A 83 2.83 22.75 -9.87
N THR A 84 2.76 23.85 -9.12
CA THR A 84 3.59 24.07 -7.91
C THR A 84 3.26 23.08 -6.78
N LYS A 85 1.98 22.75 -6.58
CA LYS A 85 1.55 21.74 -5.60
C LYS A 85 1.89 20.34 -6.09
N PHE A 86 1.76 20.08 -7.39
CA PHE A 86 2.10 18.80 -7.97
C PHE A 86 3.60 18.47 -7.87
N ALA A 87 4.47 19.47 -8.05
CA ALA A 87 5.92 19.29 -7.85
C ALA A 87 6.28 18.96 -6.39
N LEU A 88 5.61 19.58 -5.42
CA LEU A 88 5.77 19.26 -3.99
C LEU A 88 5.31 17.83 -3.71
N PHE A 89 4.15 17.45 -4.24
CA PHE A 89 3.61 16.10 -4.13
C PHE A 89 4.54 15.04 -4.73
N ALA A 90 5.06 15.27 -5.93
CA ALA A 90 5.98 14.35 -6.60
C ALA A 90 7.28 14.15 -5.80
N ARG A 91 7.82 15.21 -5.18
CA ARG A 91 8.97 15.12 -4.27
C ARG A 91 8.64 14.34 -3.00
N ALA A 92 7.49 14.58 -2.39
CA ALA A 92 7.05 13.85 -1.21
C ALA A 92 6.86 12.35 -1.50
N LEU A 93 6.18 12.01 -2.59
CA LEU A 93 6.00 10.64 -3.07
C LEU A 93 7.32 9.94 -3.37
N TYR A 94 8.34 10.67 -3.81
CA TYR A 94 9.67 10.11 -4.04
C TYR A 94 10.42 9.81 -2.74
N LEU A 95 10.37 10.72 -1.77
CA LEU A 95 11.13 10.60 -0.50
C LEU A 95 10.47 9.65 0.52
N LEU A 96 9.15 9.63 0.59
CA LEU A 96 8.39 8.81 1.55
C LEU A 96 8.79 7.32 1.55
N PRO A 97 8.77 6.59 0.41
CA PRO A 97 9.12 5.18 0.41
C PRO A 97 10.59 4.93 0.76
N ILE A 98 11.49 5.85 0.41
CA ILE A 98 12.93 5.73 0.73
C ILE A 98 13.16 5.77 2.25
N LEU A 99 12.42 6.62 2.96
CA LEU A 99 12.53 6.75 4.42
C LEU A 99 11.73 5.68 5.16
N TYR A 100 10.57 5.31 4.63
CA TYR A 100 9.67 4.36 5.29
C TYR A 100 10.18 2.91 5.25
N ASN A 101 10.75 2.46 4.11
CA ASN A 101 11.20 1.07 3.95
C ASN A 101 12.25 0.64 5.00
N PRO A 102 13.32 1.42 5.29
CA PRO A 102 14.29 1.07 6.32
C PRO A 102 13.70 1.00 7.73
N VAL A 103 12.77 1.90 8.06
CA VAL A 103 12.09 1.92 9.36
C VAL A 103 11.25 0.66 9.54
N GLN A 104 10.50 0.27 8.51
CA GLN A 104 9.72 -0.96 8.51
C GLN A 104 10.61 -2.21 8.66
N CYS A 105 11.75 -2.24 7.97
CA CYS A 105 12.74 -3.30 8.12
C CYS A 105 13.27 -3.40 9.56
N GLY A 106 13.64 -2.26 10.15
CA GLY A 106 14.14 -2.18 11.53
C GLY A 106 13.15 -2.68 12.57
N ALA A 107 11.86 -2.36 12.40
CA ALA A 107 10.79 -2.84 13.29
C ALA A 107 10.65 -4.37 13.24
N LYS A 108 10.66 -4.97 12.04
CA LYS A 108 10.58 -6.44 11.88
C LYS A 108 11.81 -7.15 12.47
N LEU A 109 13.00 -6.58 12.28
CA LEU A 109 14.23 -7.11 12.88
C LEU A 109 14.21 -7.05 14.40
N ALA A 110 13.70 -5.96 14.99
CA ALA A 110 13.55 -5.84 16.44
C ALA A 110 12.63 -6.94 17.01
N LEU A 111 11.51 -7.22 16.33
CA LEU A 111 10.61 -8.33 16.71
C LEU A 111 11.30 -9.69 16.62
N LEU A 112 12.03 -9.95 15.53
CA LEU A 112 12.78 -11.20 15.37
C LEU A 112 13.84 -11.38 16.47
N LEU A 113 14.51 -10.31 16.90
CA LEU A 113 15.46 -10.36 18.02
C LEU A 113 14.79 -10.68 19.36
N VAL A 114 13.57 -10.18 19.59
CA VAL A 114 12.76 -10.54 20.76
C VAL A 114 12.36 -12.02 20.69
N TYR A 115 11.90 -12.50 19.53
CA TYR A 115 11.57 -13.91 19.34
C TYR A 115 12.77 -14.81 19.56
N ARG A 116 13.97 -14.39 19.13
CA ARG A 116 15.21 -15.12 19.35
C ARG A 116 15.49 -15.43 20.82
N ARG A 117 15.02 -14.57 21.75
CA ARG A 117 15.18 -14.75 23.20
C ARG A 117 14.09 -15.65 23.81
N LEU A 118 13.00 -15.92 23.11
CA LEU A 118 11.85 -16.67 23.62
C LEU A 118 12.14 -18.16 23.80
N ALA A 119 12.84 -18.78 22.84
CA ALA A 119 13.15 -20.21 22.88
C ALA A 119 14.54 -20.52 22.28
N PRO A 120 15.41 -21.28 22.98
CA PRO A 120 16.73 -21.68 22.48
C PRO A 120 16.68 -22.93 21.57
N LEU A 121 15.59 -23.15 20.83
CA LEU A 121 15.42 -24.31 19.94
C LEU A 121 16.17 -24.09 18.61
N LYS A 122 16.99 -25.06 18.18
CA LYS A 122 17.81 -24.92 16.94
C LYS A 122 16.97 -24.63 15.69
N TRP A 123 15.87 -25.38 15.47
CA TRP A 123 14.98 -25.18 14.32
C TRP A 123 14.34 -23.78 14.32
N PHE A 124 13.97 -23.28 15.50
CA PHE A 124 13.36 -21.97 15.67
C PHE A 124 14.36 -20.83 15.40
N GLN A 125 15.60 -20.99 15.84
CA GLN A 125 16.69 -20.05 15.53
C GLN A 125 16.96 -19.99 14.03
N ILE A 126 16.96 -21.14 13.33
CA ILE A 126 17.14 -21.19 11.87
C ILE A 126 16.01 -20.45 11.15
N LEU A 127 14.74 -20.66 11.54
CA LEU A 127 13.60 -19.95 10.96
C LEU A 127 13.67 -18.42 11.15
N ILE A 128 14.14 -17.96 12.31
CA ILE A 128 14.35 -16.54 12.60
C ILE A 128 15.41 -15.95 11.67
N TRP A 129 16.54 -16.63 11.49
CA TRP A 129 17.60 -16.16 10.59
C TRP A 129 17.16 -16.15 9.13
N ILE A 130 16.45 -17.18 8.66
CA ILE A 130 15.89 -17.23 7.30
C ILE A 130 14.93 -16.06 7.08
N THR A 131 13.97 -15.87 7.99
CA THR A 131 13.01 -14.76 7.88
C THR A 131 13.70 -13.40 7.95
N GLY A 132 14.69 -13.25 8.82
CA GLY A 132 15.52 -12.04 8.89
C GLY A 132 16.25 -11.73 7.58
N PHE A 133 16.81 -12.76 6.93
CA PHE A 133 17.46 -12.60 5.63
C PHE A 133 16.46 -12.18 4.54
N VAL A 134 15.27 -12.79 4.50
CA VAL A 134 14.21 -12.43 3.55
C VAL A 134 13.73 -10.99 3.76
N VAL A 135 13.53 -10.57 5.02
CA VAL A 135 13.13 -9.20 5.36
C VAL A 135 14.18 -8.19 4.90
N VAL A 136 15.45 -8.42 5.24
CA VAL A 136 16.53 -7.49 4.87
C VAL A 136 16.71 -7.46 3.35
N GLY A 137 16.78 -8.62 2.70
CA GLY A 137 16.98 -8.73 1.26
C GLY A 137 15.87 -8.04 0.47
N SER A 138 14.60 -8.28 0.84
CA SER A 138 13.46 -7.61 0.20
C SER A 138 13.45 -6.10 0.44
N SER A 139 13.71 -5.64 1.67
CA SER A 139 13.77 -4.20 1.99
C SER A 139 14.89 -3.49 1.22
N VAL A 140 16.07 -4.09 1.11
CA VAL A 140 17.20 -3.52 0.37
C VAL A 140 16.86 -3.43 -1.12
N ALA A 141 16.32 -4.50 -1.72
CA ALA A 141 15.93 -4.50 -3.13
C ALA A 141 14.90 -3.39 -3.45
N ILE A 142 13.86 -3.26 -2.63
CA ILE A 142 12.82 -2.23 -2.79
C ILE A 142 13.41 -0.82 -2.63
N THR A 143 14.33 -0.64 -1.68
CA THR A 143 15.01 0.66 -1.47
C THR A 143 15.79 1.07 -2.73
N PHE A 144 16.51 0.14 -3.38
CA PHE A 144 17.20 0.45 -4.63
C PHE A 144 16.25 0.81 -5.78
N VAL A 145 15.16 0.07 -5.94
CA VAL A 145 14.16 0.36 -6.99
C VAL A 145 13.50 1.73 -6.78
N THR A 146 13.25 2.11 -5.51
CA THR A 146 12.62 3.39 -5.16
C THR A 146 13.58 4.58 -5.23
N ILE A 147 14.89 4.37 -5.01
CA ILE A 147 15.92 5.41 -5.23
C ILE A 147 16.15 5.64 -6.73
N PHE A 148 16.18 4.58 -7.54
CA PHE A 148 16.49 4.63 -8.97
C PHE A 148 15.28 4.28 -9.87
N PRO A 149 14.12 4.94 -9.74
CA PRO A 149 12.94 4.59 -10.52
C PRO A 149 13.03 5.05 -11.97
N CYS A 150 13.84 6.08 -12.25
CA CYS A 150 13.96 6.72 -13.55
C CYS A 150 15.42 6.90 -13.98
N ARG A 151 15.64 6.95 -15.31
CA ARG A 151 16.90 7.33 -15.96
C ARG A 151 16.61 8.60 -16.79
N PRO A 152 17.16 9.78 -16.45
CA PRO A 152 18.00 10.10 -15.28
C PRO A 152 17.20 10.15 -13.97
N VAL A 153 17.87 9.92 -12.84
CA VAL A 153 17.26 9.84 -11.49
C VAL A 153 16.49 11.12 -11.11
N ARG A 154 16.93 12.28 -11.61
CA ARG A 154 16.30 13.58 -11.37
C ARG A 154 14.85 13.68 -11.84
N ALA A 155 14.49 12.91 -12.87
CA ALA A 155 13.11 12.80 -13.33
C ALA A 155 12.18 12.06 -12.34
N GLY A 156 12.73 11.49 -11.26
CA GLY A 156 11.94 10.94 -10.16
C GLY A 156 11.07 11.98 -9.45
N TRP A 157 11.58 13.20 -9.30
CA TRP A 157 10.91 14.29 -8.57
C TRP A 157 10.75 15.59 -9.37
N ASP A 158 11.45 15.72 -10.51
CA ASP A 158 11.34 16.87 -11.39
C ASP A 158 10.48 16.51 -12.62
N ILE A 159 9.29 17.10 -12.67
CA ILE A 159 8.29 16.86 -13.70
C ILE A 159 8.57 17.61 -15.01
N THR A 160 9.56 18.50 -15.02
CA THR A 160 9.91 19.31 -16.20
C THR A 160 10.73 18.52 -17.24
N ILE A 161 11.27 17.36 -16.85
CA ILE A 161 12.07 16.50 -17.73
C ILE A 161 11.16 15.50 -18.44
N THR A 162 10.86 15.74 -19.72
CA THR A 162 9.95 14.89 -20.52
C THR A 162 10.63 13.68 -21.16
N ASP A 163 11.95 13.69 -21.36
CA ASP A 163 12.70 12.62 -22.05
C ASP A 163 13.17 11.49 -21.11
N ALA A 164 12.49 11.31 -19.97
CA ALA A 164 12.90 10.34 -18.97
C ALA A 164 12.25 8.96 -19.18
N LYS A 165 13.06 7.90 -19.04
CA LYS A 165 12.55 6.52 -19.00
C LYS A 165 12.40 6.09 -17.55
N CYS A 166 11.16 5.87 -17.11
CA CYS A 166 10.81 5.47 -15.76
C CYS A 166 10.21 4.07 -15.72
N ILE A 167 10.39 3.38 -14.60
CA ILE A 167 9.63 2.17 -14.25
C ILE A 167 8.20 2.58 -13.85
N ASP A 168 7.25 1.66 -14.07
CA ASP A 168 5.86 1.82 -13.65
C ASP A 168 5.75 1.93 -12.12
N ARG A 169 5.44 3.13 -11.64
CA ARG A 169 5.38 3.46 -10.20
C ARG A 169 4.26 2.69 -9.48
N PRO A 170 3.01 2.68 -9.96
CA PRO A 170 1.95 1.82 -9.42
C PRO A 170 2.37 0.38 -9.21
N ALA A 171 3.01 -0.24 -10.21
CA ALA A 171 3.44 -1.63 -10.12
C ALA A 171 4.49 -1.85 -9.01
N VAL A 172 5.46 -0.93 -8.86
CA VAL A 172 6.46 -0.99 -7.78
C VAL A 172 5.80 -0.86 -6.41
N TYR A 173 4.83 0.05 -6.26
CA TYR A 173 4.13 0.22 -4.99
C TYR A 173 3.27 -1.00 -4.62
N GLN A 174 2.58 -1.60 -5.60
CA GLN A 174 1.83 -2.83 -5.40
C GLN A 174 2.76 -3.99 -5.00
N ALA A 175 3.88 -4.16 -5.70
CA ALA A 175 4.87 -5.18 -5.36
C ALA A 175 5.43 -4.98 -3.94
N THR A 176 5.72 -3.73 -3.56
CA THR A 176 6.18 -3.38 -2.22
C THR A 176 5.16 -3.74 -1.15
N ALA A 177 3.87 -3.44 -1.39
CA ALA A 177 2.78 -3.77 -0.48
C ALA A 177 2.62 -5.29 -0.30
N ILE A 178 2.64 -6.05 -1.40
CA ILE A 178 2.52 -7.52 -1.39
C ILE A 178 3.70 -8.15 -0.63
N LEU A 179 4.94 -7.76 -0.94
CA LEU A 179 6.13 -8.26 -0.24
C LEU A 179 6.15 -7.87 1.24
N GLY A 180 5.67 -6.66 1.55
CA GLY A 180 5.45 -6.20 2.92
C GLY A 180 4.52 -7.13 3.69
N ALA A 181 3.33 -7.41 3.13
CA ALA A 181 2.34 -8.28 3.73
C ALA A 181 2.85 -9.72 3.94
N ILE A 182 3.55 -10.28 2.95
CA ILE A 182 4.14 -11.63 3.06
C ILE A 182 5.15 -11.68 4.21
N THR A 183 6.06 -10.70 4.28
CA THR A 183 7.09 -10.67 5.32
C THR A 183 6.50 -10.43 6.71
N ASP A 184 5.41 -9.67 6.83
CA ASP A 184 4.68 -9.52 8.10
C ASP A 184 4.02 -10.82 8.54
N ALA A 185 3.36 -11.53 7.62
CA ALA A 185 2.78 -12.84 7.91
C ALA A 185 3.85 -13.86 8.36
N MET A 186 5.02 -13.87 7.72
CA MET A 186 6.14 -14.73 8.11
C MET A 186 6.62 -14.44 9.54
N VAL A 187 6.88 -13.17 9.86
CA VAL A 187 7.37 -12.77 11.20
C VAL A 187 6.34 -13.17 12.26
N LEU A 188 5.05 -12.93 12.02
CA LEU A 188 4.00 -13.24 12.98
C LEU A 188 3.70 -14.74 13.13
N ALA A 189 3.95 -15.55 12.09
CA ALA A 189 3.75 -16.99 12.14
C ALA A 189 4.80 -17.72 13.00
N ILE A 190 6.02 -17.18 13.10
CA ILE A 190 7.14 -17.78 13.85
C ILE A 190 6.79 -18.16 15.30
N PRO A 191 6.21 -17.28 16.15
CA PRO A 191 5.93 -17.63 17.54
C PRO A 191 4.76 -18.63 17.72
N ILE A 192 3.89 -18.82 16.72
CA ILE A 192 2.67 -19.62 16.87
C ILE A 192 2.96 -21.07 17.28
N PRO A 193 3.85 -21.83 16.60
CA PRO A 193 4.10 -23.22 16.96
C PRO A 193 4.75 -23.40 18.34
N VAL A 194 5.48 -22.39 18.84
CA VAL A 194 6.10 -22.42 20.18
C VAL A 194 5.08 -22.06 21.26
N VAL A 195 4.15 -21.15 20.96
CA VAL A 195 3.16 -20.63 21.92
C VAL A 195 1.91 -21.52 22.03
N VAL A 196 1.46 -22.16 20.94
CA VAL A 196 0.27 -23.03 20.93
C VAL A 196 0.30 -24.18 21.94
N PRO A 197 1.42 -24.92 22.14
CA PRO A 197 1.49 -25.97 23.16
C PRO A 197 1.59 -25.41 24.59
N LEU A 198 1.92 -24.13 24.75
CA LEU A 198 1.99 -23.47 26.04
C LEU A 198 0.57 -23.09 26.48
N LYS A 199 0.17 -23.44 27.71
CA LYS A 199 -1.17 -23.16 28.28
C LYS A 199 -1.37 -21.67 28.53
N ILE A 200 -1.48 -20.88 27.47
CA ILE A 200 -1.71 -19.45 27.52
C ILE A 200 -3.22 -19.14 27.51
N SER A 201 -3.62 -18.13 28.28
CA SER A 201 -5.01 -17.66 28.36
C SER A 201 -5.56 -17.20 27.00
N TRP A 202 -6.82 -17.55 26.72
CA TRP A 202 -7.53 -17.25 25.46
C TRP A 202 -7.48 -15.77 25.05
N ARG A 203 -7.42 -14.86 26.03
CA ARG A 203 -7.31 -13.41 25.79
C ARG A 203 -6.05 -13.01 25.02
N GLN A 204 -4.93 -13.71 25.20
CA GLN A 204 -3.69 -13.44 24.47
C GLN A 204 -3.72 -14.02 23.03
N LYS A 205 -4.44 -15.13 22.80
CA LYS A 205 -4.72 -15.65 21.46
C LYS A 205 -5.57 -14.70 20.63
N VAL A 206 -6.63 -14.16 21.25
CA VAL A 206 -7.51 -13.17 20.60
C VAL A 206 -6.77 -11.85 20.35
N GLY A 207 -5.92 -11.40 21.29
CA GLY A 207 -5.08 -10.22 21.07
C GLY A 207 -4.19 -10.34 19.83
N LEU A 208 -3.56 -11.51 19.62
CA LEU A 208 -2.74 -11.78 18.44
C LEU A 208 -3.59 -11.73 17.15
N LEU A 209 -4.75 -12.40 17.13
CA LEU A 209 -5.75 -12.36 16.05
C LEU A 209 -6.26 -10.95 15.74
N CYS A 210 -6.52 -10.13 16.74
CA CYS A 210 -6.93 -8.73 16.54
C CYS A 210 -5.78 -7.88 15.99
N PHE A 211 -4.54 -8.10 16.42
CA PHE A 211 -3.36 -7.45 15.82
C PHE A 211 -3.19 -7.83 14.33
N PHE A 212 -3.51 -9.06 13.92
CA PHE A 212 -3.52 -9.47 12.50
C PHE A 212 -4.51 -8.65 11.65
N CYS A 213 -5.69 -8.32 12.18
CA CYS A 213 -6.68 -7.52 11.46
C CYS A 213 -6.33 -6.03 11.41
N ILE A 214 -5.58 -5.53 12.39
CA ILE A 214 -5.30 -4.09 12.54
C ILE A 214 -3.95 -3.70 11.92
N GLY A 215 -2.96 -4.60 11.90
CA GLY A 215 -1.63 -4.33 11.34
C GLY A 215 -1.50 -4.56 9.83
N GLY A 216 -2.55 -5.06 9.17
CA GLY A 216 -2.60 -5.30 7.73
C GLY A 216 -3.13 -4.13 6.89
N VAL A 217 -2.99 -2.90 7.38
CA VAL A 217 -3.34 -1.63 6.70
C VAL A 217 -2.25 -0.60 6.90
#